data_AF-A0A5B7BKB5-F1
#
_entry.id   AF-A0A5B7BKB5-F1
#
_cell.length_a   1.000
_cell.length_b   1.000
_cell.length_c   1.000
_cell.angle_alpha   90.00
_cell.angle_beta   90.00
_cell.angle_gamma   90.00
#
_symmetry.space_group_name_H-M   'P 1'
#
loop_
_entity.id
_entity.type
_entity.pdbx_description
1 polymer ?
#
loop_
_entity_poly.entity_id
_entity_poly.type
_entity_poly.pdbx_seq_one_letter_code
_entity_poly.pdbx_strand_id
1 'polypeptide(L)'
;VRLYFYPLPHPSYNLTSAVFTVTADKVVLLHDFSVMDSNTLVFKEYLINITSDGFSLKFSPMKNSFAFINAIEVVSAPDVLISDSASAVSPAGGLINGLSNYALEVSYRLNVGGPIITPKNDTLWRTWQPDTQFMT
;
A
#
# COMPACT_ATOMS: atom_id res chain seq x y z
N VAL A 1 -2.16 -1.22 6.47
CA VAL A 1 -0.68 -1.11 6.56
C VAL A 1 -0.22 -0.11 5.53
N ARG A 2 0.61 0.86 5.92
CA ARG A 2 1.19 1.85 5.00
C ARG A 2 2.70 1.87 5.12
N LEU A 3 3.37 1.93 3.99
CA LEU A 3 4.82 1.94 3.89
C LEU A 3 5.26 3.19 3.13
N TYR A 4 6.27 3.87 3.68
CA TYR A 4 6.80 5.12 3.14
C TYR A 4 8.26 4.94 2.77
N PHE A 5 8.60 5.21 1.52
CA PHE A 5 9.95 5.12 0.99
C PHE A 5 10.36 6.44 0.35
N TYR A 6 11.43 7.02 0.85
CA TYR A 6 12.07 8.20 0.33
C TYR A 6 13.59 8.00 0.42
N PRO A 7 14.31 7.85 -0.71
CA PRO A 7 15.75 7.57 -0.73
C PRO A 7 16.59 8.76 -0.24
N LEU A 8 16.59 8.99 1.07
CA LEU A 8 17.38 10.03 1.72
C LEU A 8 18.89 9.80 1.52
N PRO A 9 19.69 10.87 1.37
CA PRO A 9 21.14 10.77 1.40
C PRO A 9 21.61 10.06 2.66
N HIS A 10 22.41 9.00 2.50
CA HIS A 10 22.95 8.22 3.61
C HIS A 10 24.47 8.01 3.44
N PRO A 11 25.28 8.17 4.50
CA PRO A 11 26.74 8.15 4.38
C PRO A 11 27.31 6.82 3.89
N SER A 12 26.64 5.71 4.17
CA SER A 12 27.14 4.35 3.87
C SER A 12 26.33 3.59 2.81
N TYR A 13 25.17 4.12 2.41
CA TYR A 13 24.25 3.39 1.54
C TYR A 13 23.67 4.33 0.49
N ASN A 14 23.72 3.93 -0.78
CA ASN A 14 23.03 4.64 -1.84
C ASN A 14 21.59 4.12 -1.95
N LEU A 15 20.63 4.70 -1.22
CA LEU A 15 19.28 4.15 -1.09
C LEU A 15 18.55 3.93 -2.44
N THR A 16 18.95 4.63 -3.51
CA THR A 16 18.37 4.42 -4.85
C THR A 16 18.80 3.12 -5.53
N SER A 17 19.86 2.46 -5.03
CA SER A 17 20.30 1.14 -5.49
C SER A 17 19.73 -0.02 -4.67
N ALA A 18 18.84 0.26 -3.70
CA ALA A 18 18.19 -0.76 -2.88
C ALA A 18 17.21 -1.58 -3.72
N VAL A 19 17.29 -2.90 -3.62
CA VAL A 19 16.35 -3.84 -4.24
C VAL A 19 15.97 -4.89 -3.20
N PHE A 20 14.69 -4.96 -2.85
CA PHE A 20 14.21 -5.82 -1.78
C PHE A 20 12.76 -6.23 -1.96
N THR A 21 12.39 -7.33 -1.30
CA THR A 21 11.01 -7.82 -1.20
C THR A 21 10.47 -7.51 0.19
N VAL A 22 9.20 -7.09 0.29
CA VAL A 22 8.48 -6.90 1.56
C VAL A 22 7.35 -7.91 1.63
N THR A 23 7.34 -8.70 2.70
CA THR A 23 6.28 -9.68 2.97
C THR A 23 5.57 -9.35 4.27
N ALA A 24 4.24 -9.42 4.25
CA ALA A 24 3.37 -9.42 5.42
C ALA A 24 2.89 -10.86 5.68
N ASP A 25 3.48 -11.53 6.65
CA ASP A 25 3.26 -12.95 6.93
C ASP A 25 3.39 -13.83 5.67
N LYS A 26 2.26 -14.28 5.10
CA LYS A 26 2.21 -15.14 3.89
C LYS A 26 2.02 -14.35 2.59
N VAL A 27 1.82 -13.04 2.67
CA VAL A 27 1.52 -12.17 1.53
C VAL A 27 2.78 -11.41 1.11
N VAL A 28 3.10 -11.43 -0.17
CA VAL A 28 4.13 -10.56 -0.75
C VAL A 28 3.49 -9.21 -1.08
N LEU A 29 3.89 -8.14 -0.41
CA LEU A 29 3.39 -6.78 -0.64
C LEU A 29 4.16 -6.07 -1.75
N LEU A 30 5.47 -6.27 -1.77
CA LEU A 30 6.42 -5.69 -2.73
C LEU A 30 7.41 -6.77 -3.12
N HIS A 31 7.67 -6.93 -4.41
CA HIS A 31 8.64 -7.88 -4.94
C HIS A 31 9.65 -7.15 -5.83
N ASP A 32 10.94 -7.43 -5.66
CA ASP A 32 12.05 -6.79 -6.37
C ASP A 32 11.90 -5.26 -6.45
N PHE A 33 11.43 -4.66 -5.34
CA PHE A 33 11.08 -3.26 -5.27
C PHE A 33 12.32 -2.38 -5.13
N SER A 34 12.34 -1.28 -5.87
CA SER A 34 13.36 -0.24 -5.82
C SER A 34 12.73 1.14 -5.97
N VAL A 35 13.39 2.15 -5.41
CA VAL A 35 13.01 3.56 -5.58
C VAL A 35 14.20 4.31 -6.18
N MET A 36 14.22 4.39 -7.50
CA MET A 36 15.39 4.91 -8.25
C MET A 36 15.52 6.44 -8.19
N ASP A 37 14.41 7.15 -7.99
CA ASP A 37 14.38 8.61 -7.92
C ASP A 37 14.48 9.09 -6.45
N SER A 38 15.57 9.79 -6.12
CA SER A 38 15.80 10.32 -4.77
C SER A 38 14.91 11.50 -4.39
N ASN A 39 14.16 12.06 -5.34
CA ASN A 39 13.26 13.20 -5.10
C ASN A 39 11.79 12.80 -4.97
N THR A 40 11.47 11.51 -5.12
CA THR A 40 10.08 11.03 -5.09
C THR A 40 9.78 10.25 -3.82
N LEU A 41 8.73 10.65 -3.10
CA LEU A 41 8.13 9.85 -2.04
C LEU A 41 7.28 8.75 -2.67
N VAL A 42 7.64 7.50 -2.39
CA VAL A 42 6.81 6.35 -2.73
C VAL A 42 5.99 5.94 -1.51
N PHE A 43 4.68 6.05 -1.65
CA PHE A 43 3.69 5.67 -0.64
C PHE A 43 2.96 4.41 -1.10
N LYS A 44 2.89 3.41 -0.23
CA LYS A 44 2.18 2.15 -0.48
C LYS A 44 1.19 1.88 0.64
N GLU A 45 -0.06 1.63 0.30
CA GLU A 45 -1.13 1.33 1.27
C GLU A 45 -1.78 0.00 0.94
N TYR A 46 -1.89 -0.85 1.96
CA TYR A 46 -2.49 -2.17 1.88
C TYR A 46 -3.58 -2.35 2.93
N LEU A 47 -4.70 -2.95 2.53
CA LEU A 47 -5.68 -3.54 3.43
C LEU A 47 -5.39 -5.05 3.53
N ILE A 48 -5.07 -5.51 4.73
CA ILE A 48 -4.66 -6.89 4.98
C ILE A 48 -5.51 -7.42 6.14
N ASN A 49 -6.12 -8.58 5.93
CA ASN A 49 -6.83 -9.29 6.98
C ASN A 49 -5.81 -10.07 7.84
N ILE A 50 -5.74 -9.73 9.12
CA ILE A 50 -4.80 -10.35 10.09
C ILE A 50 -5.64 -11.24 11.01
N THR A 51 -5.50 -12.55 10.86
CA THR A 51 -6.26 -13.55 11.63
C THR A 51 -5.44 -14.21 12.74
N SER A 52 -4.13 -13.95 12.80
CA SER A 52 -3.22 -14.41 13.85
C SER A 52 -3.02 -13.37 14.94
N ASP A 53 -2.62 -13.82 16.13
CA ASP A 53 -2.31 -12.95 17.28
C ASP A 53 -1.13 -11.99 17.03
N GLY A 54 -0.32 -12.27 16.00
CA GLY A 54 0.81 -11.45 15.60
C GLY A 54 0.74 -11.07 14.11
N PHE A 55 1.39 -9.96 13.79
CA PHE A 55 1.57 -9.44 12.44
C PHE A 55 3.06 -9.18 12.20
N SER A 56 3.64 -9.79 11.16
CA SER A 56 5.05 -9.62 10.84
C SER A 56 5.25 -8.98 9.47
N LEU A 57 6.04 -7.91 9.43
CA LEU A 57 6.57 -7.33 8.20
C LEU A 57 8.04 -7.68 8.08
N LYS A 58 8.40 -8.41 7.01
CA LYS A 58 9.77 -8.81 6.73
C LYS A 58 10.26 -8.13 5.47
N PHE A 59 11.38 -7.43 5.60
CA PHE A 59 12.11 -6.80 4.52
C PHE A 59 13.30 -7.70 4.16
N SER A 60 13.29 -8.26 2.96
CA SER A 60 14.29 -9.22 2.48
C SER A 60 15.06 -8.61 1.32
N PRO A 61 16.30 -8.14 1.54
CA PRO A 61 17.14 -7.64 0.47
C PRO A 61 17.46 -8.71 -0.57
N MET A 62 17.61 -8.29 -1.83
CA MET A 62 18.23 -9.13 -2.85
C MET A 62 19.73 -9.33 -2.55
N LYS A 63 20.34 -10.35 -3.17
CA LYS A 63 21.77 -10.64 -3.01
C LYS A 63 22.61 -9.40 -3.34
N ASN A 64 23.55 -9.06 -2.46
CA ASN A 64 24.41 -7.86 -2.56
C ASN A 64 23.62 -6.53 -2.60
N SER A 65 22.40 -6.51 -2.07
CA SER A 65 21.59 -5.31 -1.90
C SER A 65 21.23 -5.12 -0.43
N PHE A 66 20.37 -4.14 -0.14
CA PHE A 66 19.86 -3.83 1.18
C PHE A 66 18.40 -3.36 1.06
N ALA A 67 17.72 -3.29 2.21
CA ALA A 67 16.36 -2.78 2.29
C ALA A 67 16.33 -1.51 3.14
N PHE A 68 15.38 -0.63 2.87
CA PHE A 68 15.15 0.55 3.68
C PHE A 68 13.64 0.81 3.81
N ILE A 69 13.28 1.55 4.85
CA ILE A 69 11.93 2.01 5.11
C ILE A 69 12.04 3.32 5.90
N ASN A 70 11.26 4.33 5.56
CA ASN A 70 11.28 5.61 6.27
C ASN A 70 10.23 5.65 7.38
N ALA A 71 9.05 5.10 7.12
CA ALA A 71 7.98 4.99 8.11
C ALA A 71 7.05 3.80 7.80
N ILE A 72 6.44 3.28 8.86
CA ILE A 72 5.41 2.25 8.81
C ILE A 72 4.22 2.76 9.62
N GLU A 73 3.03 2.70 9.04
CA GLU A 73 1.79 2.89 9.79
C GLU A 73 0.95 1.61 9.78
N VAL A 74 0.45 1.23 10.95
CA VAL A 74 -0.50 0.14 11.12
C VAL A 74 -1.74 0.74 11.77
N VAL A 75 -2.84 0.74 11.03
CA VAL A 75 -4.13 1.31 11.45
C VAL A 75 -5.16 0.20 11.37
N SER A 76 -5.84 -0.07 12.48
CA SER A 76 -6.97 -1.00 12.51
C SER A 76 -8.11 -0.46 11.65
N ALA A 77 -8.66 -1.33 10.83
CA ALA A 77 -9.78 -1.05 9.95
C ALA A 77 -10.99 -1.88 10.40
N PRO A 78 -12.23 -1.36 10.26
CA PRO A 78 -13.41 -2.17 10.49
C PRO A 78 -13.55 -3.24 9.40
N ASP A 79 -14.18 -4.37 9.75
CA ASP A 79 -14.36 -5.50 8.83
C ASP A 79 -15.17 -5.12 7.58
N VAL A 80 -16.10 -4.18 7.73
CA VAL A 80 -17.03 -3.76 6.66
C VAL A 80 -16.54 -2.48 5.97
N LEU A 81 -15.31 -2.47 5.45
CA LEU A 81 -14.83 -1.40 4.57
C LEU A 81 -15.10 -1.66 3.09
N ILE A 82 -14.93 -2.91 2.67
CA ILE A 82 -15.12 -3.38 1.30
C ILE A 82 -16.01 -4.62 1.41
N SER A 83 -17.04 -4.69 0.58
CA SER A 83 -17.89 -5.89 0.51
C SER A 83 -17.03 -7.12 0.18
N ASP A 84 -17.30 -8.24 0.85
CA ASP A 84 -16.60 -9.50 0.58
C ASP A 84 -16.94 -10.09 -0.81
N SER A 85 -17.92 -9.50 -1.49
CA SER A 85 -18.31 -9.85 -2.84
C SER A 85 -18.31 -8.66 -3.80
N ALA A 86 -18.03 -8.94 -5.07
CA ALA A 86 -18.08 -7.97 -6.16
C ALA A 86 -18.55 -8.62 -7.47
N SER A 87 -19.12 -7.81 -8.35
CA SER A 87 -19.45 -8.23 -9.72
C SER A 87 -18.19 -8.24 -10.58
N ALA A 88 -17.98 -9.35 -11.29
CA ALA A 88 -16.94 -9.46 -12.30
C ALA A 88 -17.26 -8.53 -13.47
N VAL A 89 -16.23 -7.81 -13.95
CA VAL A 89 -16.32 -6.96 -15.13
C VAL A 89 -16.34 -7.81 -16.41
N SER A 90 -15.59 -8.92 -16.43
CA SER A 90 -15.57 -9.86 -17.54
C SER A 90 -15.35 -11.30 -17.03
N PRO A 91 -16.22 -12.26 -17.38
CA PRO A 91 -17.53 -12.06 -18.02
C PRO A 91 -18.49 -11.29 -17.10
N ALA A 92 -19.26 -10.37 -17.69
CA ALA A 92 -20.17 -9.51 -16.94
C ALA A 92 -21.25 -10.33 -16.20
N GLY A 93 -21.54 -9.95 -14.96
CA GLY A 93 -22.55 -10.62 -14.13
C GLY A 93 -22.04 -11.84 -13.36
N GLY A 94 -20.76 -12.22 -13.52
CA GLY A 94 -20.12 -13.16 -12.60
C GLY A 94 -20.04 -12.57 -11.18
N LEU A 95 -20.15 -13.42 -10.16
CA LEU A 95 -19.99 -13.03 -8.76
C LEU A 95 -18.63 -13.53 -8.25
N ILE A 96 -17.83 -12.63 -7.72
CA ILE A 96 -16.59 -12.94 -7.00
C ILE A 96 -16.90 -12.81 -5.51
N ASN A 97 -16.57 -13.84 -4.72
CA ASN A 97 -16.74 -13.87 -3.27
C ASN A 97 -15.38 -14.09 -2.58
N GLY A 98 -15.32 -13.84 -1.28
CA GLY A 98 -14.11 -14.06 -0.49
C GLY A 98 -13.02 -13.03 -0.78
N LEU A 99 -13.38 -11.80 -1.16
CA LEU A 99 -12.44 -10.69 -1.33
C LEU A 99 -11.66 -10.40 -0.04
N SER A 100 -12.24 -10.66 1.13
CA SER A 100 -11.59 -10.51 2.44
C SER A 100 -10.44 -11.50 2.67
N ASN A 101 -10.29 -12.52 1.83
CA ASN A 101 -9.16 -13.47 1.87
C ASN A 101 -7.94 -12.95 1.12
N TYR A 102 -8.08 -11.86 0.37
CA TYR A 102 -6.98 -11.24 -0.38
C TYR A 102 -6.47 -10.01 0.36
N ALA A 103 -5.17 -9.76 0.24
CA ALA A 103 -4.61 -8.45 0.56
C ALA A 103 -4.85 -7.51 -0.62
N LEU A 104 -5.32 -6.29 -0.35
CA LEU A 104 -5.65 -5.30 -1.36
C LEU A 104 -4.67 -4.13 -1.28
N GLU A 105 -4.04 -3.78 -2.40
CA GLU A 105 -3.26 -2.55 -2.53
C GLU A 105 -4.16 -1.42 -3.04
N VAL A 106 -4.10 -0.26 -2.39
CA VAL A 106 -4.86 0.91 -2.83
C VAL A 106 -4.13 1.57 -3.99
N SER A 107 -4.72 1.50 -5.18
CA SER A 107 -4.20 2.20 -6.37
C SER A 107 -4.56 3.68 -6.35
N TYR A 108 -5.83 3.99 -6.11
CA TYR A 108 -6.35 5.36 -6.06
C TYR A 108 -7.40 5.49 -4.98
N ARG A 109 -7.53 6.70 -4.43
CA ARG A 109 -8.60 7.08 -3.50
C ARG A 109 -9.04 8.49 -3.82
N LEU A 110 -10.23 8.61 -4.39
CA LEU A 110 -10.71 9.86 -4.96
C LEU A 110 -11.98 10.36 -4.25
N ASN A 111 -12.03 11.67 -3.98
CA ASN A 111 -13.23 12.38 -3.58
C ASN A 111 -13.81 13.06 -4.83
N VAL A 112 -14.68 12.35 -5.54
CA VAL A 112 -15.22 12.78 -6.84
C VAL A 112 -16.06 14.05 -6.69
N GLY A 113 -15.71 15.10 -7.44
CA GLY A 113 -16.37 16.41 -7.38
C GLY A 113 -16.14 17.18 -6.08
N GLY A 114 -15.30 16.67 -5.17
CA GLY A 114 -15.04 17.25 -3.87
C GLY A 114 -13.59 17.73 -3.68
N PRO A 115 -13.32 18.49 -2.61
CA PRO A 115 -11.97 18.91 -2.27
C PRO A 115 -11.15 17.77 -1.68
N ILE A 116 -9.84 18.01 -1.52
CA ILE A 116 -8.95 17.07 -0.81
C ILE A 116 -9.44 16.82 0.63
N ILE A 117 -9.51 15.56 1.04
CA ILE A 117 -9.73 15.18 2.44
C ILE A 117 -8.39 14.71 2.99
N THR A 118 -7.89 15.40 4.02
CA THR A 118 -6.61 15.09 4.66
C THR A 118 -6.78 14.04 5.77
N PRO A 119 -5.69 13.38 6.21
CA PRO A 119 -5.75 12.39 7.30
C PRO A 119 -6.41 12.90 8.59
N LYS A 120 -6.26 14.20 8.91
CA LYS A 120 -6.88 14.81 10.10
C LYS A 120 -8.42 14.79 10.08
N ASN A 121 -9.00 14.69 8.88
CA ASN A 121 -10.44 14.72 8.65
C ASN A 121 -10.98 13.34 8.23
N ASP A 122 -10.18 12.27 8.34
CA ASP A 122 -10.57 10.89 8.00
C ASP A 122 -10.37 9.97 9.21
N THR A 123 -11.36 9.13 9.49
CA THR A 123 -11.36 8.24 10.67
C THR A 123 -10.27 7.17 10.63
N LEU A 124 -9.72 6.88 9.44
CA LEU A 124 -8.65 5.91 9.24
C LEU A 124 -7.35 6.60 8.80
N TRP A 125 -7.21 7.92 8.96
CA TRP A 125 -6.02 8.68 8.56
C TRP A 125 -5.67 8.57 7.07
N ARG A 126 -6.68 8.44 6.20
CA ARG A 126 -6.51 8.35 4.75
C ARG A 126 -6.52 9.74 4.11
N THR A 127 -5.89 9.85 2.94
CA THR A 127 -6.03 11.01 2.07
C THR A 127 -6.95 10.67 0.90
N TRP A 128 -7.94 11.51 0.63
CA TRP A 128 -8.79 11.42 -0.56
C TRP A 128 -8.45 12.56 -1.51
N GLN A 129 -7.99 12.23 -2.72
CA GLN A 129 -7.58 13.21 -3.72
C GLN A 129 -8.79 13.68 -4.55
N PRO A 130 -8.84 14.94 -5.00
CA PRO A 130 -9.78 15.34 -6.04
C PRO A 130 -9.59 14.51 -7.32
N ASP A 131 -10.67 14.27 -8.04
CA ASP A 131 -10.67 13.50 -9.29
C ASP A 131 -10.28 14.32 -10.52
N THR A 132 -10.13 15.65 -10.38
CA THR A 132 -9.87 16.59 -11.48
C THR A 132 -8.66 16.22 -12.34
N GLN A 133 -7.61 15.63 -11.76
CA GLN A 133 -6.41 15.19 -12.49
C GLN A 133 -6.67 13.98 -13.42
N PHE A 134 -7.79 13.27 -13.25
CA PHE A 134 -8.20 12.12 -14.04
C PHE A 134 -9.31 12.46 -15.06
N MET A 135 -9.78 13.71 -15.06
CA MET A 135 -10.76 14.18 -16.03
C MET A 135 -10.04 14.65 -17.29
N THR A 136 -10.35 14.02 -18.41
CA THR A 136 -9.95 14.46 -19.77
C THR A 136 -10.95 15.41 -20.37
#